data_AF-A0A1E3BS78-F1
#
_entry.id   AF-A0A1E3BS78-F1
#
_cell.length_a   1.000
_cell.length_b   1.000
_cell.length_c   1.000
_cell.angle_alpha   90.00
_cell.angle_beta   90.00
_cell.angle_gamma   90.00
#
_symmetry.space_group_name_H-M   'P 1'
#
loop_
_entity.id
_entity.type
_entity.pdbx_description
1 polymer ?
#
loop_
_entity_poly.entity_id
_entity_poly.type
_entity_poly.pdbx_seq_one_letter_code
_entity_poly.pdbx_strand_id
1 'polypeptide(L)'
;MLKSLTDFDSLLFSRNIQLRDLSPWNTIIAQDPSVNPFTSPDPFSGLNPKRIVFVDFAGTDVVWARKYMSPEREKCLGKYISPLLLLDNYPPDEFSDWFNDWYINAWAEAEYAHTAASITPELREVFKRRFS
;
A
#
# COMPACT_ATOMS: atom_id res chain seq x y z
N MET A 1 -9.02 -4.92 3.51
CA MET A 1 -7.74 -5.32 2.90
C MET A 1 -7.15 -4.23 2.01
N LEU A 2 -7.68 -3.94 0.81
CA LEU A 2 -7.09 -2.92 -0.09
C LEU A 2 -6.86 -1.58 0.60
N LYS A 3 -7.90 -1.03 1.24
CA LYS A 3 -7.82 0.18 2.07
C LYS A 3 -6.68 0.14 3.09
N SER A 4 -6.55 -0.97 3.82
CA SER A 4 -5.53 -1.12 4.85
C SER A 4 -4.12 -1.13 4.27
N LEU A 5 -3.92 -1.76 3.11
CA LEU A 5 -2.65 -1.78 2.40
C LEU A 5 -2.28 -0.38 1.87
N THR A 6 -3.24 0.31 1.24
CA THR A 6 -3.04 1.65 0.72
C THR A 6 -2.77 2.68 1.82
N ASP A 7 -3.55 2.63 2.91
CA ASP A 7 -3.34 3.50 4.08
C ASP A 7 -1.97 3.22 4.71
N PHE A 8 -1.56 1.95 4.77
CA PHE A 8 -0.27 1.55 5.31
C PHE A 8 0.90 2.06 4.46
N ASP A 9 0.83 1.91 3.14
CA ASP A 9 1.88 2.41 2.24
C ASP A 9 1.99 3.95 2.29
N SER A 10 0.84 4.65 2.30
CA SER A 10 0.80 6.11 2.51
C SER A 10 1.42 6.52 3.85
N LEU A 11 1.12 5.78 4.93
CA LEU A 11 1.72 6.02 6.24
C LEU A 11 3.24 5.83 6.21
N LEU A 12 3.73 4.74 5.63
CA LEU A 12 5.17 4.47 5.56
C LEU A 12 5.90 5.56 4.77
N PHE A 13 5.33 6.00 3.65
CA PHE A 13 5.90 7.09 2.86
C PHE A 13 6.04 8.37 3.69
N SER A 14 5.03 8.70 4.50
CA SER A 14 5.07 9.84 5.43
C SER A 14 6.12 9.68 6.55
N ARG A 15 6.60 8.46 6.79
CA ARG A 15 7.66 8.13 7.76
C ARG A 15 9.05 8.01 7.13
N ASN A 16 9.21 8.44 5.87
CA ASN A 16 10.46 8.28 5.09
C ASN A 16 10.81 6.81 4.81
N ILE A 17 9.78 5.97 4.64
CA ILE A 17 9.93 4.54 4.35
C ILE A 17 9.19 4.27 3.04
N GLN A 18 9.88 3.71 2.06
CA GLN A 18 9.23 3.21 0.85
C GLN A 18 9.25 1.69 0.85
N LEU A 19 8.07 1.07 0.74
CA LEU A 19 7.95 -0.35 0.42
C LEU A 19 8.20 -0.56 -1.08
N ARG A 20 8.97 -1.59 -1.42
CA ARG A 20 9.18 -2.03 -2.81
C ARG A 20 8.44 -3.33 -3.09
N ASP A 21 8.47 -4.24 -2.12
CA ASP A 21 7.95 -5.59 -2.27
C ASP A 21 6.57 -5.73 -1.60
N LEU A 22 5.70 -4.74 -1.83
CA LEU A 22 4.31 -4.83 -1.39
C LEU A 22 3.58 -5.82 -2.28
N SER A 23 3.45 -7.06 -1.79
CA SER A 23 2.91 -8.21 -2.51
C SER A 23 1.99 -9.05 -1.63
N PRO A 24 1.14 -9.93 -2.21
CA PRO A 24 0.41 -10.92 -1.44
C PRO A 24 1.33 -11.82 -0.61
N TRP A 25 2.52 -12.14 -1.12
CA TRP A 25 3.49 -13.02 -0.45
C TRP A 25 4.01 -12.42 0.85
N ASN A 26 4.07 -11.10 0.92
CA ASN A 26 4.51 -10.34 2.08
C ASN A 26 3.34 -9.83 2.94
N THR A 27 2.11 -10.28 2.65
CA THR A 27 0.89 -9.81 3.31
C THR A 27 0.17 -10.97 3.99
N ILE A 28 0.09 -10.92 5.32
CA ILE A 28 -0.61 -11.90 6.14
C ILE A 28 -1.97 -11.33 6.56
N ILE A 29 -3.04 -12.09 6.29
CA ILE A 29 -4.34 -11.86 6.93
C ILE A 29 -4.28 -12.55 8.29
N ALA A 30 -4.35 -11.78 9.38
CA ALA A 30 -4.28 -12.33 10.72
C ALA A 30 -5.65 -12.84 11.18
N GLN A 31 -5.64 -13.90 11.97
CA GLN A 31 -6.84 -14.38 12.64
C GLN A 31 -7.37 -13.36 13.66
N ASP A 32 -8.67 -13.44 13.90
CA ASP A 32 -9.31 -12.74 15.00
C ASP A 32 -8.80 -13.31 16.33
N PRO A 33 -8.36 -12.46 17.28
CA PRO A 33 -7.85 -12.92 18.57
C PRO A 33 -8.85 -13.73 19.39
N SER A 34 -10.15 -13.60 19.10
CA SER A 34 -11.20 -14.37 19.76
C SER A 34 -11.31 -15.82 19.27
N VAL A 35 -10.63 -16.17 18.18
CA VAL A 35 -10.65 -17.52 17.60
C VAL A 35 -9.40 -18.28 18.04
N ASN A 36 -9.59 -19.48 18.59
CA ASN A 36 -8.48 -20.36 18.94
C ASN A 36 -8.06 -21.20 17.71
N PRO A 37 -6.85 -21.01 17.18
CA PRO A 37 -6.40 -21.70 15.97
C PRO A 37 -6.27 -23.21 16.15
N PHE A 38 -6.04 -23.69 17.38
CA PHE A 38 -5.80 -25.11 17.65
C PHE A 38 -7.09 -25.93 17.78
N THR A 39 -8.23 -25.27 17.91
CA THR A 39 -9.54 -25.92 18.08
C THR A 39 -10.47 -25.68 16.90
N SER A 40 -10.02 -24.91 15.91
CA SER A 40 -10.85 -24.52 14.79
C SER A 40 -10.83 -25.58 13.68
N PRO A 41 -11.97 -25.88 13.04
CA PRO A 41 -12.08 -27.00 12.12
C PRO A 41 -11.32 -26.82 10.80
N ASP A 42 -10.99 -25.58 10.41
CA ASP A 42 -10.24 -25.30 9.20
C ASP A 42 -9.14 -24.23 9.44
N PRO A 43 -7.98 -24.30 8.75
CA PRO A 43 -6.85 -23.40 8.98
C PRO A 43 -7.10 -21.94 8.55
N PHE A 44 -8.21 -21.67 7.84
CA PHE A 44 -8.60 -20.34 7.38
C PHE A 44 -9.74 -19.72 8.22
N SER A 45 -10.27 -20.49 9.17
CA SER A 45 -11.28 -20.02 10.11
C SER A 45 -10.77 -18.84 10.93
N GLY A 46 -11.67 -17.87 11.14
CA GLY A 46 -11.37 -16.70 11.93
C GLY A 46 -10.40 -15.71 11.27
N LEU A 47 -9.97 -15.92 10.02
CA LEU A 47 -9.21 -14.90 9.29
C LEU A 47 -10.02 -13.61 9.18
N ASN A 48 -9.40 -12.49 9.55
CA ASN A 48 -10.05 -11.20 9.56
C ASN A 48 -9.41 -10.27 8.51
N PRO A 49 -10.06 -10.00 7.36
CA PRO A 49 -9.53 -9.13 6.29
C PRO A 49 -9.31 -7.65 6.68
N LYS A 50 -9.68 -7.27 7.91
CA LYS A 50 -9.36 -5.96 8.51
C LYS A 50 -8.07 -5.98 9.33
N ARG A 51 -7.55 -7.18 9.66
CA ARG A 51 -6.29 -7.39 10.38
C ARG A 51 -5.24 -7.85 9.39
N ILE A 52 -4.57 -6.89 8.78
CA ILE A 52 -3.50 -7.15 7.82
C ILE A 52 -2.16 -6.89 8.51
N VAL A 53 -1.23 -7.83 8.36
CA VAL A 53 0.15 -7.72 8.84
C VAL A 53 1.05 -7.80 7.63
N PHE A 54 1.80 -6.72 7.38
CA PHE A 54 2.87 -6.74 6.40
C PHE A 54 4.12 -7.35 7.04
N VAL A 55 4.72 -8.31 6.36
CA VAL A 55 5.97 -8.97 6.74
C VAL A 55 7.02 -8.69 5.66
N ASP A 56 8.29 -8.88 6.00
CA ASP A 56 9.44 -8.60 5.14
C ASP A 56 9.68 -7.11 4.83
N PHE A 57 10.54 -6.50 5.65
CA PHE A 57 11.04 -5.13 5.44
C PHE A 57 12.44 -5.12 4.81
N ALA A 58 13.00 -6.26 4.40
CA ALA A 58 14.39 -6.33 3.93
C ALA A 58 14.60 -5.54 2.62
N GLY A 59 13.59 -5.54 1.73
CA GLY A 59 13.58 -4.76 0.49
C GLY A 59 13.13 -3.30 0.66
N THR A 60 12.95 -2.81 1.89
CA THR A 60 12.42 -1.46 2.12
C THR A 60 13.52 -0.42 2.08
N ASP A 61 13.26 0.64 1.32
CA ASP A 61 14.17 1.77 1.27
C ASP A 61 13.87 2.69 2.47
N VAL A 62 14.43 2.34 3.63
CA VAL A 62 14.40 3.18 4.84
C VAL A 62 15.56 4.18 4.76
N VAL A 63 15.33 5.48 5.00
CA VAL A 63 16.22 6.66 5.23
C VAL A 63 17.70 6.61 4.77
N TRP A 64 18.42 5.50 4.91
CA TRP A 64 19.78 5.19 4.45
C TRP A 64 19.84 4.58 3.03
N ALA A 65 18.72 4.09 2.48
CA ALA A 65 18.63 3.41 1.19
C ALA A 65 18.29 4.33 -0.01
N ARG A 66 18.48 5.65 0.14
CA ARG A 66 18.36 6.68 -0.91
C ARG A 66 19.08 6.32 -2.22
N LYS A 67 20.02 5.37 -2.19
CA LYS A 67 20.80 4.87 -3.32
C LYS A 67 19.97 4.39 -4.51
N TYR A 68 18.73 3.91 -4.30
CA TYR A 68 17.88 3.38 -5.38
C TYR A 68 16.65 4.23 -5.70
N MET A 69 16.52 5.39 -5.06
CA MET A 69 15.42 6.32 -5.27
C MET A 69 15.81 7.43 -6.26
N SER A 70 14.88 7.90 -7.08
CA SER A 70 15.14 9.10 -7.87
C SER A 70 15.28 10.32 -6.95
N PRO A 71 16.18 11.27 -7.26
CA PRO A 71 16.36 12.49 -6.47
C PRO A 71 15.05 13.27 -6.26
N GLU A 72 14.12 13.20 -7.21
CA GLU A 72 12.82 13.87 -7.13
C GLU A 72 11.87 13.17 -6.14
N ARG A 73 11.90 11.84 -6.09
CA ARG A 73 11.10 11.05 -5.14
C ARG A 73 11.67 11.15 -3.72
N GLU A 74 12.99 11.25 -3.59
CA GLU A 74 13.66 11.50 -2.32
C GLU A 74 13.21 12.83 -1.69
N LYS A 75 13.06 13.90 -2.48
CA LYS A 75 12.54 15.21 -2.02
C LYS A 75 11.09 15.17 -1.52
N CYS A 76 10.36 14.10 -1.85
CA CYS A 76 8.98 13.92 -1.48
C CYS A 76 8.81 12.98 -0.27
N LEU A 77 9.83 12.19 0.09
CA LEU A 77 9.79 11.34 1.28
C LEU A 77 9.52 12.15 2.54
N GLY A 78 8.78 11.55 3.47
CA GLY A 78 8.40 12.19 4.73
C GLY A 78 7.23 13.16 4.60
N LYS A 79 6.76 13.44 3.38
CA LYS A 79 5.51 14.17 3.15
C LYS A 79 4.35 13.17 3.14
N TYR A 80 3.17 13.67 3.51
CA TYR A 80 1.95 12.92 3.26
C TYR A 80 1.78 12.73 1.75
N ILE A 81 1.51 11.48 1.36
CA ILE A 81 1.12 11.15 -0.01
C ILE A 81 -0.34 10.69 -0.03
N SER A 82 -1.09 11.26 -0.95
CA SER A 82 -2.49 10.91 -1.16
C SER A 82 -2.61 9.46 -1.62
N PRO A 83 -3.42 8.61 -0.96
CA PRO A 83 -3.75 7.25 -1.40
C PRO A 83 -4.23 7.17 -2.85
N LEU A 84 -4.98 8.18 -3.32
CA LEU A 84 -5.37 8.32 -4.73
C LEU A 84 -4.15 8.30 -5.65
N LEU A 85 -3.12 9.08 -5.32
CA LEU A 85 -1.92 9.19 -6.15
C LEU A 85 -1.11 7.89 -6.16
N LEU A 86 -1.10 7.14 -5.04
CA LEU A 86 -0.44 5.84 -5.00
C LEU A 86 -1.15 4.82 -5.89
N LEU A 87 -2.47 4.68 -5.75
CA LEU A 87 -3.25 3.70 -6.52
C LEU A 87 -3.24 3.98 -8.03
N ASP A 88 -3.25 5.25 -8.44
CA ASP A 88 -3.22 5.63 -9.85
C ASP A 88 -1.89 5.26 -10.55
N ASN A 89 -0.83 5.13 -9.76
CA ASN A 89 0.53 4.78 -10.23
C ASN A 89 0.93 3.35 -9.87
N TYR A 90 0.05 2.62 -9.20
CA TYR A 90 0.27 1.29 -8.66
C TYR A 90 -1.08 0.55 -8.66
N PRO A 91 -1.53 -0.03 -9.79
CA PRO A 91 -2.24 -1.27 -9.60
C PRO A 91 -1.19 -2.25 -9.05
N PRO A 92 -1.43 -2.89 -7.92
CA PRO A 92 -0.62 -4.03 -7.59
C PRO A 92 -1.04 -5.09 -8.61
N ASP A 93 -0.39 -5.17 -9.77
CA ASP A 93 -0.56 -6.29 -10.69
C ASP A 93 -0.37 -7.62 -9.90
N GLU A 94 0.48 -7.57 -8.88
CA GLU A 94 0.69 -8.64 -7.90
C GLU A 94 -0.53 -9.00 -7.06
N PHE A 95 -1.49 -8.07 -6.85
CA PHE A 95 -2.75 -8.32 -6.15
C PHE A 95 -3.95 -8.41 -7.11
N SER A 96 -3.75 -8.55 -8.42
CA SER A 96 -4.83 -8.72 -9.41
C SER A 96 -5.73 -9.93 -9.10
N ASP A 97 -5.15 -11.00 -8.54
CA ASP A 97 -5.91 -12.17 -8.06
C ASP A 97 -6.79 -11.87 -6.84
N TRP A 98 -6.49 -10.80 -6.09
CA TRP A 98 -7.22 -10.39 -4.89
C TRP A 98 -8.24 -9.27 -5.18
N PHE A 99 -7.97 -8.43 -6.18
CA PHE A 99 -8.81 -7.29 -6.53
C PHE A 99 -8.93 -7.16 -8.05
N ASN A 100 -10.17 -7.01 -8.55
CA ASN A 100 -10.39 -6.77 -9.97
C ASN A 100 -10.15 -5.29 -10.33
N ASP A 101 -9.28 -5.03 -11.31
CA ASP A 101 -8.87 -3.69 -11.76
C ASP A 101 -10.03 -2.75 -12.10
N TRP A 102 -11.13 -3.26 -12.66
CA TRP A 102 -12.27 -2.45 -13.11
C TRP A 102 -13.04 -1.77 -11.97
N TYR A 103 -12.94 -2.27 -10.73
CA TYR A 103 -13.60 -1.68 -9.57
C TYR A 103 -12.67 -0.77 -8.76
N ILE A 104 -11.35 -0.97 -8.85
CA ILE A 104 -10.36 -0.29 -8.00
C ILE A 104 -10.41 1.23 -8.20
N ASN A 105 -10.50 1.72 -9.44
CA ASN A 105 -10.50 3.16 -9.71
C ASN A 105 -11.75 3.85 -9.14
N ALA A 106 -12.94 3.31 -9.43
CA ALA A 106 -14.19 3.87 -8.92
C ALA A 106 -14.27 3.82 -7.39
N TRP A 107 -13.78 2.73 -6.79
CA TRP A 107 -13.66 2.61 -5.34
C TRP A 107 -12.65 3.61 -4.75
N ALA A 108 -11.47 3.77 -5.38
CA ALA A 108 -10.44 4.68 -4.93
C ALA A 108 -10.92 6.13 -4.95
N GLU A 109 -11.62 6.54 -6.01
CA GLU A 109 -12.27 7.85 -6.09
C GLU A 109 -13.31 8.02 -4.97
N ALA A 110 -14.20 7.04 -4.76
CA ALA A 110 -15.22 7.13 -3.72
C ALA A 110 -14.61 7.23 -2.30
N GLU A 111 -13.57 6.44 -2.02
CA GLU A 111 -12.95 6.37 -0.70
C GLU A 111 -12.05 7.59 -0.43
N TYR A 112 -11.29 8.02 -1.43
CA TYR A 112 -10.17 8.94 -1.25
C TYR A 112 -10.31 10.27 -2.01
N ALA A 113 -11.44 10.58 -2.67
CA ALA A 113 -11.67 11.90 -3.32
C ALA A 113 -11.30 13.09 -2.42
N HIS A 114 -11.52 12.96 -1.11
CA HIS A 114 -11.20 13.98 -0.12
C HIS A 114 -9.68 14.27 0.00
N THR A 115 -8.81 13.35 -0.40
CA THR A 115 -7.34 13.51 -0.39
C THR A 115 -6.81 14.09 -1.70
N ALA A 116 -7.66 14.40 -2.68
CA ALA A 116 -7.23 14.98 -3.96
C ALA A 116 -6.59 16.36 -3.78
N ALA A 117 -7.11 17.17 -2.84
CA ALA A 117 -6.61 18.51 -2.56
C ALA A 117 -5.19 18.55 -1.97
N SER A 118 -4.69 17.42 -1.42
CA SER A 118 -3.33 17.34 -0.88
C SER A 118 -2.29 16.95 -1.94
N ILE A 119 -2.71 16.64 -3.17
CA ILE A 119 -1.81 16.28 -4.27
C ILE A 119 -1.20 17.56 -4.83
N THR A 120 0.06 17.83 -4.48
CA THR A 120 0.79 18.96 -5.04
C THR A 120 1.25 18.67 -6.47
N PRO A 121 1.52 19.69 -7.30
CA PRO A 121 2.10 19.49 -8.64
C PRO A 121 3.39 18.69 -8.59
N GLU A 122 4.26 18.93 -7.60
CA GLU A 122 5.52 18.20 -7.45
C GLU A 122 5.30 16.72 -7.18
N LEU A 123 4.35 16.38 -6.29
CA LEU A 123 3.97 14.98 -6.04
C LEU A 123 3.40 14.34 -7.30
N ARG A 124 2.56 15.05 -8.05
CA ARG A 124 2.02 14.55 -9.31
C ARG A 124 3.11 14.28 -10.33
N GLU A 125 4.09 15.18 -10.51
CA GLU A 125 5.21 14.97 -11.44
C GLU A 125 6.09 13.78 -11.05
N VAL A 126 6.37 13.60 -9.76
CA VAL A 126 7.20 12.50 -9.26
C VAL A 126 6.54 11.14 -9.48
N PHE A 127 5.22 11.08 -9.29
CA PHE A 127 4.49 9.83 -9.33
C PHE A 127 3.89 9.51 -10.68
N LYS A 128 3.73 10.48 -11.61
CA LYS A 128 3.24 10.26 -12.98
C LYS A 128 3.77 8.96 -13.58
N ARG A 129 2.86 8.04 -13.89
CA ARG A 129 3.06 6.80 -14.65
C ARG A 129 4.16 6.98 -15.70
N ARG A 130 5.32 6.40 -15.46
CA ARG A 130 6.41 6.31 -16.43
C ARG A 130 6.11 5.17 -17.40
N PHE A 131 5.09 5.36 -18.24
CA PHE A 131 4.87 4.53 -19.42
C PHE A 131 5.18 5.38 -20.65
N SER A 132 6.40 5.20 -21.14
CA SER A 132 6.78 5.33 -22.56
C SER A 132 7.39 4.00 -22.96
#